data_AF-A0A8S3WMH2-F1
#
_entry.id   AF-A0A8S3WMH2-F1
#
_cell.length_a   1.000
_cell.length_b   1.000
_cell.length_c   1.000
_cell.angle_alpha   90.00
_cell.angle_beta   90.00
_cell.angle_gamma   90.00
#
_symmetry.space_group_name_H-M   'P 1'
#
loop_
_entity.id
_entity.type
_entity.pdbx_description
1 polymer ?
#
loop_
_entity_poly.entity_id
_entity_poly.type
_entity_poly.pdbx_seq_one_letter_code
_entity_poly.pdbx_strand_id
1 'polypeptide(L)'
;MRKKMLVHNISDNVILPSDTAQETTPVSTPASTESGKETTDIFSDGLTIDETLLSKSMDYTMTEVVSIQDMRDIIEQLRMDLATTQNELENIILDNNDLRSQVTNLIKENNTLKAFLSKTPPKKSKSNCSTKKKIRSSPRYSDVNIIATPPRAFSDNKTEEFSNRNILTLEQNLKDLELQLKSAKNEIADLNNQIITFQKVVQAKEFEESSLIQHTINLNSEIDKTSINYMIKVENDIAREPSNFWKYVKEKRKSRQQNKEFVYNNRILEGQQAIDAFAQYFSSVFQPDTPLLNVEAAERDAMYADCVTKNKVTTSRDVTRKTQASRDCKGGFIVTPLDAPLDAPLGSVLLTARA
;
A
#
# COMPACT_ATOMS: atom_id res chain seq x y z
N MET A 1 35.94 21.20 -0.54
CA MET A 1 34.68 21.97 -0.57
C MET A 1 33.63 21.26 0.28
N ARG A 2 33.32 21.74 1.48
CA ARG A 2 32.34 21.13 2.40
C ARG A 2 31.00 21.85 2.24
N LYS A 3 29.97 21.12 1.83
CA LYS A 3 28.59 21.62 1.66
C LYS A 3 27.92 21.61 3.04
N LYS A 4 27.75 22.77 3.66
CA LYS A 4 26.93 22.94 4.87
C LYS A 4 25.46 22.91 4.43
N MET A 5 24.67 21.96 4.94
CA MET A 5 23.22 22.02 4.85
C MET A 5 22.69 22.83 6.04
N LEU A 6 22.04 23.95 5.73
CA LEU A 6 21.23 24.73 6.66
C LEU A 6 19.88 24.01 6.79
N VAL A 7 19.56 23.57 8.00
CA VAL A 7 18.21 23.14 8.39
C VAL A 7 17.47 24.40 8.83
N HIS A 8 16.38 24.75 8.15
CA HIS A 8 15.44 25.77 8.59
C HIS A 8 14.36 25.11 9.45
N ASN A 9 14.36 25.45 10.73
CA ASN A 9 13.24 25.24 11.65
C ASN A 9 12.11 26.20 11.26
N ILE A 10 10.95 25.65 10.90
CA ILE A 10 9.70 26.40 10.82
C ILE A 10 8.87 25.96 12.03
N SER A 11 8.84 26.82 13.04
CA SER A 11 7.87 26.77 14.13
C SER A 11 6.61 27.47 13.64
N ASP A 12 5.52 26.73 13.45
CA ASP A 12 4.21 27.33 13.26
C ASP A 12 3.32 27.07 14.48
N ASN A 13 2.91 28.19 15.06
CA ASN A 13 1.98 28.36 16.15
C ASN A 13 0.62 27.76 15.81
N VAL A 14 0.09 26.89 16.68
CA VAL A 14 -1.35 26.62 16.74
C VAL A 14 -1.87 27.12 18.08
N ILE A 15 -2.68 28.18 17.97
CA ILE A 15 -3.44 28.80 19.05
C ILE A 15 -4.61 27.86 19.38
N LEU A 16 -4.63 27.36 20.62
CA LEU A 16 -5.79 26.71 21.24
C LEU A 16 -6.75 27.78 21.78
N PRO A 17 -8.08 27.66 21.59
CA PRO A 17 -9.04 28.27 22.48
C PRO A 17 -9.41 27.28 23.59
N SER A 18 -9.10 27.69 24.82
CA SER A 18 -9.72 27.18 26.04
C SER A 18 -11.15 27.67 26.12
N ASP A 19 -12.11 26.79 26.42
CA ASP A 19 -13.29 27.20 27.16
C ASP A 19 -13.81 26.09 28.07
N THR A 20 -14.29 26.55 29.22
CA THR A 20 -14.42 25.83 30.49
C THR A 20 -15.90 25.56 30.79
N ALA A 21 -16.18 24.31 31.18
CA ALA A 21 -17.27 23.80 32.03
C ALA A 21 -18.73 24.22 31.78
N GLN A 22 -19.63 23.23 31.68
CA GLN A 22 -20.54 22.91 32.79
C GLN A 22 -21.30 21.58 32.63
N GLU A 23 -21.48 20.99 33.82
CA GLU A 23 -22.19 19.82 34.32
C GLU A 23 -23.69 19.73 33.93
N THR A 24 -24.20 18.52 33.64
CA THR A 24 -25.38 17.86 34.26
C THR A 24 -25.88 16.63 33.48
N THR A 25 -26.08 15.53 34.20
CA THR A 25 -26.76 14.25 33.87
C THR A 25 -28.29 14.37 33.80
N PRO A 26 -29.13 13.32 33.59
CA PRO A 26 -29.03 12.05 32.82
C PRO A 26 -30.29 11.76 31.93
N VAL A 27 -30.37 10.54 31.36
CA VAL A 27 -31.58 9.79 30.94
C VAL A 27 -32.08 10.00 29.50
N SER A 28 -31.98 8.95 28.67
CA SER A 28 -33.14 8.20 28.10
C SER A 28 -32.71 7.32 26.92
N THR A 29 -32.85 6.01 27.11
CA THR A 29 -33.05 5.02 26.03
C THR A 29 -34.39 5.30 25.33
N PRO A 30 -34.50 5.04 24.02
CA PRO A 30 -35.59 4.16 23.62
C PRO A 30 -35.18 3.08 22.62
N ALA A 31 -35.99 2.05 22.67
CA ALA A 31 -35.91 0.81 21.92
C ALA A 31 -36.58 0.94 20.53
N SER A 32 -36.03 0.15 19.61
CA SER A 32 -36.72 -0.67 18.60
C SER A 32 -37.53 -0.06 17.44
N THR A 33 -37.29 -0.70 16.29
CA THR A 33 -38.23 -1.11 15.21
C THR A 33 -38.44 -0.15 14.03
N GLU A 34 -37.96 -0.58 12.85
CA GLU A 34 -38.70 -0.81 11.59
C GLU A 34 -37.69 -0.87 10.42
N SER A 35 -37.55 -2.01 9.74
CA SER A 35 -38.37 -2.45 8.60
C SER A 35 -38.15 -1.62 7.33
N GLY A 36 -37.34 -2.13 6.41
CA GLY A 36 -37.23 -1.62 5.04
C GLY A 36 -36.51 -2.62 4.14
N LYS A 37 -37.28 -3.38 3.36
CA LYS A 37 -36.84 -4.21 2.23
C LYS A 37 -36.60 -3.31 1.01
N GLU A 38 -35.48 -3.48 0.33
CA GLU A 38 -35.27 -3.21 -1.12
C GLU A 38 -33.86 -3.73 -1.46
N THR A 39 -33.68 -4.95 -1.99
CA THR A 39 -33.65 -5.33 -3.43
C THR A 39 -32.97 -4.33 -4.35
N THR A 40 -31.67 -4.53 -4.57
CA THR A 40 -31.03 -4.30 -5.87
C THR A 40 -29.93 -5.34 -6.09
N ASP A 41 -30.24 -6.26 -7.01
CA ASP A 41 -29.29 -7.08 -7.76
C ASP A 41 -28.30 -6.19 -8.54
N ILE A 42 -27.29 -6.85 -9.16
CA ILE A 42 -26.41 -6.39 -10.26
C ILE A 42 -25.06 -5.80 -9.76
N PHE A 43 -23.86 -6.39 -9.89
CA PHE A 43 -23.25 -7.38 -10.79
C PHE A 43 -22.31 -8.32 -9.99
N SER A 44 -22.38 -9.63 -10.25
CA SER A 44 -21.38 -10.61 -9.80
C SER A 44 -20.78 -11.28 -11.03
N ASP A 45 -19.62 -10.78 -11.46
CA ASP A 45 -18.86 -11.36 -12.56
C ASP A 45 -18.04 -12.54 -12.05
N GLY A 46 -18.53 -13.75 -12.36
CA GLY A 46 -17.75 -14.74 -13.09
C GLY A 46 -16.54 -15.38 -12.39
N LEU A 47 -16.73 -15.97 -11.22
CA LEU A 47 -15.93 -17.12 -10.77
C LEU A 47 -16.86 -18.33 -10.69
N THR A 48 -16.92 -19.10 -11.76
CA THR A 48 -17.59 -20.40 -11.81
C THR A 48 -16.83 -21.38 -10.92
N ILE A 49 -17.20 -21.43 -9.64
CA ILE A 49 -16.86 -22.53 -8.75
C ILE A 49 -17.85 -23.65 -9.07
N ASP A 50 -17.33 -24.76 -9.55
CA ASP A 50 -18.08 -25.96 -9.90
C ASP A 50 -18.68 -26.58 -8.61
N GLU A 51 -19.91 -26.18 -8.27
CA GLU A 51 -20.64 -26.61 -7.06
C GLU A 51 -21.09 -28.08 -7.10
N THR A 52 -20.70 -28.86 -8.10
CA THR A 52 -21.16 -30.25 -8.27
C THR A 52 -20.47 -31.28 -7.38
N LEU A 53 -19.49 -30.89 -6.55
CA LEU A 53 -18.79 -31.82 -5.64
C LEU A 53 -19.25 -31.79 -4.18
N LEU A 54 -20.18 -30.93 -3.77
CA LEU A 54 -20.55 -30.76 -2.35
C LEU A 54 -21.80 -31.52 -1.88
N SER A 55 -22.43 -32.33 -2.74
CA SER A 55 -23.65 -33.06 -2.39
C SER A 55 -23.49 -34.59 -2.38
N LYS A 56 -22.48 -35.12 -1.69
CA LYS A 56 -22.43 -36.56 -1.43
C LYS A 56 -21.81 -36.92 -0.09
N SER A 57 -22.63 -37.61 0.71
CA SER A 57 -22.25 -38.54 1.77
C SER A 57 -22.03 -37.95 3.16
N MET A 58 -23.16 -37.73 3.82
CA MET A 58 -23.32 -37.62 5.26
C MET A 58 -23.25 -39.03 5.88
N ASP A 59 -22.03 -39.55 6.03
CA ASP A 59 -21.74 -40.65 6.97
C ASP A 59 -20.58 -40.20 7.87
N TYR A 60 -20.98 -39.67 9.03
CA TYR A 60 -20.15 -39.29 10.16
C TYR A 60 -19.37 -40.52 10.67
N THR A 61 -18.06 -40.62 10.40
CA THR A 61 -17.00 -41.20 11.27
C THR A 61 -15.66 -41.45 10.54
N MET A 62 -15.21 -40.48 9.73
CA MET A 62 -13.78 -40.34 9.47
C MET A 62 -13.42 -38.89 9.71
N THR A 63 -12.65 -38.66 10.76
CA THR A 63 -11.93 -37.42 11.00
C THR A 63 -11.13 -37.15 9.74
N GLU A 64 -11.65 -36.31 8.85
CA GLU A 64 -10.98 -35.84 7.65
C GLU A 64 -9.89 -34.88 8.13
N VAL A 65 -8.84 -35.48 8.68
CA VAL A 65 -7.61 -34.79 9.03
C VAL A 65 -7.02 -34.39 7.70
N VAL A 66 -7.39 -33.20 7.22
CA VAL A 66 -6.68 -32.50 6.15
C VAL A 66 -5.20 -32.73 6.41
N SER A 67 -4.55 -33.41 5.46
CA SER A 67 -3.19 -33.85 5.69
C SER A 67 -2.34 -32.62 5.97
N ILE A 68 -1.36 -32.75 6.86
CA ILE A 68 -0.38 -31.67 7.08
C ILE A 68 0.26 -31.27 5.74
N GLN A 69 0.33 -32.21 4.79
CA GLN A 69 0.77 -31.96 3.44
C GLN A 69 -0.19 -31.03 2.67
N ASP A 70 -1.51 -31.28 2.72
CA ASP A 70 -2.50 -30.44 2.04
C ASP A 70 -2.48 -29.00 2.58
N MET A 71 -2.32 -28.82 3.90
CA MET A 71 -2.17 -27.48 4.49
C MET A 71 -0.89 -26.80 4.04
N ARG A 72 0.22 -27.54 3.90
CA ARG A 72 1.48 -27.00 3.37
C ARG A 72 1.33 -26.57 1.92
N ASP A 73 0.66 -27.38 1.10
CA ASP A 73 0.43 -27.08 -0.31
C ASP A 73 -0.47 -25.85 -0.47
N ILE A 74 -1.51 -25.70 0.37
CA ILE A 74 -2.35 -24.50 0.42
C ILE A 74 -1.53 -23.26 0.82
N ILE A 75 -0.66 -23.36 1.83
CA ILE A 75 0.20 -22.23 2.25
C ILE A 75 1.15 -21.83 1.12
N GLU A 76 1.73 -22.79 0.41
CA GLU A 76 2.66 -22.50 -0.68
C GLU A 76 1.93 -21.90 -1.88
N GLN A 77 0.72 -22.37 -2.19
CA GLN A 77 -0.15 -21.74 -3.20
C GLN A 77 -0.47 -20.28 -2.82
N LEU A 78 -0.89 -20.03 -1.59
CA LEU A 78 -1.18 -18.68 -1.11
C LEU A 78 0.05 -17.76 -1.16
N ARG A 79 1.27 -18.30 -0.92
CA ARG A 79 2.52 -17.55 -1.07
C ARG A 79 2.80 -17.20 -2.52
N MET A 80 2.57 -18.13 -3.45
CA MET A 80 2.70 -17.86 -4.89
C MET A 80 1.70 -16.81 -5.37
N ASP A 81 0.44 -16.90 -4.91
CA ASP A 81 -0.61 -15.94 -5.25
C ASP A 81 -0.27 -14.54 -4.68
N LEU A 82 0.25 -14.47 -3.45
CA LEU A 82 0.73 -13.22 -2.84
C LEU A 82 1.89 -12.60 -3.63
N ALA A 83 2.87 -13.41 -4.04
CA ALA A 83 3.98 -12.93 -4.86
C ALA A 83 3.52 -12.43 -6.25
N THR A 84 2.54 -13.11 -6.85
CA THR A 84 1.97 -12.71 -8.15
C THR A 84 1.22 -11.39 -8.04
N THR A 85 0.34 -11.26 -7.05
CA THR A 85 -0.39 -10.01 -6.79
C THR A 85 0.53 -8.84 -6.42
N GLN A 86 1.64 -9.10 -5.72
CA GLN A 86 2.66 -8.09 -5.44
C GLN A 86 3.36 -7.59 -6.71
N ASN A 87 3.71 -8.48 -7.63
CA ASN A 87 4.28 -8.09 -8.93
C ASN A 87 3.28 -7.32 -9.80
N GLU A 88 2.01 -7.73 -9.82
CA GLU A 88 0.95 -7.00 -10.53
C GLU A 88 0.78 -5.58 -9.99
N LEU A 89 0.81 -5.42 -8.65
CA LEU A 89 0.75 -4.10 -8.02
C LEU A 89 1.95 -3.23 -8.41
N GLU A 90 3.16 -3.79 -8.44
CA GLU A 90 4.37 -3.06 -8.86
C GLU A 90 4.25 -2.57 -10.32
N ASN A 91 3.74 -3.40 -11.22
CA ASN A 91 3.47 -3.02 -12.61
C ASN A 91 2.43 -1.89 -12.70
N ILE A 92 1.32 -1.98 -11.94
CA ILE A 92 0.28 -0.93 -11.91
C ILE A 92 0.84 0.40 -11.38
N ILE A 93 1.77 0.37 -10.43
CA ILE A 93 2.46 1.57 -9.91
C ILE A 93 3.33 2.20 -11.00
N LEU A 94 4.07 1.39 -11.77
CA LEU A 94 4.89 1.88 -12.88
C LEU A 94 4.03 2.53 -13.97
N ASP A 95 2.92 1.89 -14.37
CA ASP A 95 1.99 2.43 -15.36
C ASP A 95 1.34 3.74 -14.89
N ASN A 96 0.93 3.81 -13.62
CA ASN A 96 0.39 5.05 -13.04
C ASN A 96 1.41 6.20 -13.06
N ASN A 97 2.68 5.91 -12.80
CA ASN A 97 3.74 6.91 -12.86
C ASN A 97 3.96 7.42 -14.29
N ASP A 98 3.89 6.54 -15.30
CA ASP A 98 3.98 6.94 -16.70
C ASP A 98 2.77 7.81 -17.12
N LEU A 99 1.55 7.40 -16.77
CA LEU A 99 0.34 8.19 -17.03
C LEU A 99 0.41 9.58 -16.38
N ARG A 100 0.91 9.69 -15.14
CA ARG A 100 1.13 10.99 -14.47
C ARG A 100 2.13 11.86 -15.22
N SER A 101 3.18 11.26 -15.79
CA SER A 101 4.16 11.95 -16.65
C SER A 101 3.49 12.49 -17.92
N GLN A 102 2.68 11.65 -18.60
CA GLN A 102 1.94 12.04 -19.80
C GLN A 102 0.95 13.19 -19.52
N VAL A 103 0.17 13.11 -18.44
CA VAL A 103 -0.76 14.18 -18.03
C VAL A 103 -0.01 15.48 -17.76
N THR A 104 1.14 15.42 -17.09
CA THR A 104 1.98 16.60 -16.83
C THR A 104 2.48 17.24 -18.13
N ASN A 105 2.83 16.44 -19.13
CA ASN A 105 3.26 16.93 -20.44
C ASN A 105 2.11 17.59 -21.20
N LEU A 106 0.92 16.98 -21.21
CA LEU A 106 -0.28 17.57 -21.83
C LEU A 106 -0.68 18.89 -21.17
N ILE A 107 -0.57 18.99 -19.84
CA ILE A 107 -0.81 20.25 -19.12
C ILE A 107 0.16 21.35 -19.59
N LYS A 108 1.45 21.02 -19.76
CA LYS A 108 2.45 21.97 -20.27
C LYS A 108 2.14 22.40 -21.71
N GLU A 109 1.76 21.47 -22.58
CA GLU A 109 1.39 21.76 -23.96
C GLU A 109 0.15 22.67 -24.03
N ASN A 110 -0.90 22.35 -23.27
CA ASN A 110 -2.13 23.14 -23.21
C ASN A 110 -1.85 24.57 -22.70
N ASN A 111 -0.99 24.71 -21.69
CA ASN A 111 -0.54 26.04 -21.22
C ASN A 111 0.25 26.80 -22.29
N THR A 112 1.05 26.10 -23.10
CA THR A 112 1.81 26.69 -24.22
C THR A 112 0.86 27.17 -25.33
N LEU A 113 -0.16 26.38 -25.68
CA LEU A 113 -1.20 26.76 -26.64
C LEU A 113 -2.03 27.95 -26.15
N LYS A 114 -2.42 27.98 -24.88
CA LYS A 114 -3.10 29.14 -24.26
C LYS A 114 -2.23 30.41 -24.32
N ALA A 115 -0.94 30.29 -24.05
CA ALA A 115 0.00 31.40 -24.16
C ALA A 115 0.21 31.88 -25.61
N PHE A 116 0.07 31.00 -26.59
CA PHE A 116 0.12 31.36 -28.01
C PHE A 116 -1.13 32.13 -28.43
N LEU A 117 -2.32 31.66 -28.02
CA LEU A 117 -3.60 32.31 -28.31
C LEU A 117 -3.72 33.70 -27.66
N SER A 118 -3.17 33.89 -26.45
CA SER A 118 -3.16 35.21 -25.79
C SER A 118 -2.21 36.21 -26.44
N LYS A 119 -1.22 35.75 -27.21
CA LYS A 119 -0.28 36.60 -27.95
C LYS A 119 -0.79 37.05 -29.33
N THR A 120 -1.82 36.41 -29.88
CA THR A 120 -2.48 36.91 -31.09
C THR A 120 -3.33 38.14 -30.75
N PRO A 121 -2.93 39.36 -31.15
CA PRO A 121 -3.73 40.54 -30.85
C PRO A 121 -5.10 40.41 -31.54
N PRO A 122 -6.20 40.75 -30.85
CA PRO A 122 -7.51 40.75 -31.47
C PRO A 122 -7.45 41.67 -32.68
N LYS A 123 -7.64 41.12 -33.88
CA LYS A 123 -7.82 41.90 -35.10
C LYS A 123 -9.03 42.80 -34.89
N LYS A 124 -8.80 44.02 -34.41
CA LYS A 124 -9.79 45.09 -34.38
C LYS A 124 -10.14 45.38 -35.84
N SER A 125 -11.16 44.71 -36.36
CA SER A 125 -11.80 45.08 -37.62
C SER A 125 -12.33 46.50 -37.45
N LYS A 126 -11.58 47.47 -37.96
CA LYS A 126 -12.04 48.86 -38.09
C LYS A 126 -13.17 48.86 -39.10
N SER A 127 -14.41 48.79 -38.63
CA SER A 127 -15.61 49.07 -39.43
C SER A 127 -15.73 50.59 -39.60
N ASN A 128 -14.98 51.15 -40.54
CA ASN A 128 -15.20 52.51 -41.02
C ASN A 128 -15.56 52.44 -42.51
N CYS A 129 -16.85 52.56 -42.85
CA CYS A 129 -17.24 53.04 -44.16
C CYS A 129 -18.61 53.73 -44.08
N SER A 130 -18.58 55.02 -43.75
CA SER A 130 -19.62 55.97 -44.12
C SER A 130 -18.97 56.98 -45.06
N THR A 131 -19.42 57.06 -46.31
CA THR A 131 -19.74 58.33 -46.98
C THR A 131 -20.34 58.12 -48.37
N LYS A 132 -21.18 59.09 -48.73
CA LYS A 132 -22.18 59.17 -49.80
C LYS A 132 -21.61 59.37 -51.21
N LYS A 133 -22.52 59.21 -52.20
CA LYS A 133 -22.59 59.80 -53.57
C LYS A 133 -21.71 59.18 -54.66
N LYS A 134 -22.33 58.69 -55.76
CA LYS A 134 -22.54 59.45 -57.01
C LYS A 134 -23.14 58.58 -58.14
N ILE A 135 -24.11 59.19 -58.80
CA ILE A 135 -24.89 58.88 -60.01
C ILE A 135 -24.04 58.51 -61.25
N ARG A 136 -24.64 57.64 -62.12
CA ARG A 136 -24.32 57.31 -63.55
C ARG A 136 -22.99 56.55 -63.75
N SER A 137 -22.87 55.49 -64.54
CA SER A 137 -23.60 55.03 -65.73
C SER A 137 -23.22 53.58 -66.06
N SER A 138 -24.17 52.82 -66.62
CA SER A 138 -24.00 51.62 -67.47
C SER A 138 -22.78 51.74 -68.43
N PRO A 139 -22.12 50.67 -68.97
CA PRO A 139 -22.81 49.46 -69.43
C PRO A 139 -22.05 48.10 -69.44
N ARG A 140 -22.84 47.05 -69.74
CA ARG A 140 -22.52 45.82 -70.49
C ARG A 140 -21.82 44.63 -69.79
N TYR A 141 -22.64 43.58 -69.65
CA TYR A 141 -22.40 42.16 -69.97
C TYR A 141 -21.13 41.47 -69.46
N SER A 142 -21.34 40.49 -68.57
CA SER A 142 -20.90 39.11 -68.82
C SER A 142 -21.75 38.15 -67.99
N ASP A 143 -22.67 37.51 -68.71
CA ASP A 143 -23.22 36.18 -68.52
C ASP A 143 -22.76 35.41 -67.28
N VAL A 144 -23.58 35.48 -66.22
CA VAL A 144 -23.66 34.39 -65.25
C VAL A 144 -25.06 33.82 -65.37
N ASN A 145 -25.07 32.60 -65.87
CA ASN A 145 -26.20 31.71 -66.12
C ASN A 145 -27.17 31.67 -64.92
N ILE A 146 -28.19 32.51 -64.96
CA ILE A 146 -29.35 32.42 -64.06
C ILE A 146 -30.13 31.19 -64.53
N ILE A 147 -29.92 30.06 -63.87
CA ILE A 147 -30.82 28.92 -63.96
C ILE A 147 -32.19 29.44 -63.52
N ALA A 148 -33.07 29.57 -64.50
CA ALA A 148 -34.42 30.08 -64.38
C ALA A 148 -35.20 29.25 -63.36
N THR A 149 -35.45 29.82 -62.19
CA THR A 149 -36.53 29.38 -61.32
C THR A 149 -37.85 29.62 -62.07
N PRO A 150 -38.68 28.59 -62.32
CA PRO A 150 -39.90 28.77 -63.10
C PRO A 150 -40.87 29.72 -62.40
N PRO A 151 -41.58 30.60 -63.13
CA PRO A 151 -42.63 31.43 -62.56
C PRO A 151 -43.81 30.54 -62.16
N ARG A 152 -43.98 30.36 -60.85
CA ARG A 152 -45.10 29.60 -60.27
C ARG A 152 -46.36 30.46 -60.35
N ALA A 153 -47.07 30.32 -61.46
CA ALA A 153 -48.37 30.92 -61.68
C ALA A 153 -49.47 30.02 -61.06
N PHE A 154 -50.39 30.65 -60.31
CA PHE A 154 -51.71 30.14 -59.88
C PHE A 154 -51.70 28.87 -59.00
N SER A 155 -51.85 29.03 -57.67
CA SER A 155 -53.15 29.03 -56.97
C SER A 155 -53.77 27.63 -56.87
N ASP A 156 -53.28 26.85 -55.91
CA ASP A 156 -54.06 25.81 -55.25
C ASP A 156 -53.86 25.94 -53.74
N ASN A 157 -54.84 26.56 -53.07
CA ASN A 157 -54.84 26.93 -51.64
C ASN A 157 -54.68 25.74 -50.68
N LYS A 158 -54.62 24.50 -51.19
CA LYS A 158 -54.34 23.29 -50.40
C LYS A 158 -52.86 23.09 -50.05
N THR A 159 -51.94 23.73 -50.78
CA THR A 159 -50.49 23.50 -50.57
C THR A 159 -49.94 24.27 -49.36
N GLU A 160 -50.57 25.39 -48.99
CA GLU A 160 -50.17 26.19 -47.82
C GLU A 160 -50.55 25.51 -46.50
N GLU A 161 -51.70 24.83 -46.42
CA GLU A 161 -52.09 24.11 -45.20
C GLU A 161 -51.15 22.94 -44.87
N PHE A 162 -50.68 22.20 -45.88
CA PHE A 162 -49.68 21.14 -45.68
C PHE A 162 -48.33 21.71 -45.23
N SER A 163 -47.93 22.85 -45.77
CA SER A 163 -46.67 23.51 -45.41
C SER A 163 -46.72 24.02 -43.96
N ASN A 164 -47.85 24.60 -43.54
CA ASN A 164 -48.04 25.09 -42.17
C ASN A 164 -48.07 23.96 -41.13
N ARG A 165 -48.66 22.80 -41.44
CA ARG A 165 -48.61 21.64 -40.54
C ARG A 165 -47.19 21.13 -40.32
N ASN A 166 -46.40 21.01 -41.39
CA ASN A 166 -45.01 20.57 -41.28
C ASN A 166 -44.16 21.56 -40.47
N ILE A 167 -44.40 22.86 -40.63
CA ILE A 167 -43.72 23.91 -39.83
C ILE A 167 -44.07 23.76 -38.35
N LEU A 168 -45.35 23.63 -38.00
CA LEU A 168 -45.78 23.45 -36.61
C LEU A 168 -45.20 22.18 -35.97
N THR A 169 -45.14 21.07 -36.71
CA THR A 169 -44.51 19.83 -36.23
C THR A 169 -43.02 20.01 -35.99
N LEU A 170 -42.31 20.70 -36.90
CA LEU A 170 -40.88 21.00 -36.72
C LEU A 170 -40.63 21.93 -35.53
N GLU A 171 -41.47 22.94 -35.33
CA GLU A 171 -41.39 23.83 -34.17
C GLU A 171 -41.61 23.08 -32.85
N GLN A 172 -42.54 22.12 -32.82
CA GLN A 172 -42.75 21.28 -31.65
C GLN A 172 -41.55 20.38 -31.39
N ASN A 173 -41.03 19.71 -32.43
CA ASN A 173 -39.85 18.86 -32.30
C ASN A 173 -38.62 19.66 -31.83
N LEU A 174 -38.45 20.91 -32.28
CA LEU A 174 -37.39 21.80 -31.80
C LEU A 174 -37.53 22.10 -30.31
N LYS A 175 -38.75 22.41 -29.83
CA LYS A 175 -39.00 22.64 -28.40
C LYS A 175 -38.71 21.39 -27.56
N ASP A 176 -39.10 20.22 -28.06
CA ASP A 176 -38.87 18.96 -27.36
C ASP A 176 -37.38 18.63 -27.27
N LEU A 177 -36.62 18.86 -28.36
CA LEU A 177 -35.16 18.71 -28.37
C LEU A 177 -34.46 19.70 -27.42
N GLU A 178 -34.92 20.96 -27.37
CA GLU A 178 -34.41 21.95 -26.42
C GLU A 178 -34.64 21.51 -24.96
N LEU A 179 -35.82 20.95 -24.67
CA LEU A 179 -36.14 20.43 -23.34
C LEU A 179 -35.26 19.22 -22.98
N GLN A 180 -35.07 18.28 -23.91
CA GLN A 180 -34.18 17.14 -23.72
C GLN A 180 -32.73 17.58 -23.47
N LEU A 181 -32.23 18.54 -24.24
CA LEU A 181 -30.88 19.10 -24.05
C LEU A 181 -30.74 19.73 -22.66
N LYS A 182 -31.74 20.50 -22.22
CA LYS A 182 -31.76 21.10 -20.87
C LYS A 182 -31.78 20.03 -19.79
N SER A 183 -32.56 18.96 -19.95
CA SER A 183 -32.62 17.83 -19.02
C SER A 183 -31.28 17.13 -18.91
N ALA A 184 -30.69 16.74 -20.05
CA ALA A 184 -29.39 16.08 -20.11
C ALA A 184 -28.28 16.96 -19.49
N LYS A 185 -28.32 18.28 -19.71
CA LYS A 185 -27.38 19.22 -19.10
C LYS A 185 -27.47 19.23 -17.57
N ASN A 186 -28.69 19.15 -17.02
CA ASN A 186 -28.88 19.08 -15.56
C ASN A 186 -28.40 17.75 -15.00
N GLU A 187 -28.68 16.63 -15.68
CA GLU A 187 -28.21 15.30 -15.29
C GLU A 187 -26.68 15.23 -15.27
N ILE A 188 -26.01 15.77 -16.30
CA ILE A 188 -24.54 15.89 -16.31
C ILE A 188 -24.04 16.73 -15.12
N ALA A 189 -24.72 17.80 -14.76
CA ALA A 189 -24.33 18.62 -13.61
C ALA A 189 -24.47 17.84 -12.29
N ASP A 190 -25.54 17.06 -12.14
CA ASP A 190 -25.75 16.22 -10.96
C ASP A 190 -24.71 15.10 -10.85
N LEU A 191 -24.46 14.37 -11.94
CA LEU A 191 -23.41 13.34 -11.99
C LEU A 191 -22.03 13.91 -11.67
N ASN A 192 -21.70 15.11 -12.15
CA ASN A 192 -20.44 15.77 -11.78
C ASN A 192 -20.36 16.07 -10.28
N ASN A 193 -21.45 16.50 -9.64
CA ASN A 193 -21.48 16.72 -8.20
C ASN A 193 -21.33 15.40 -7.42
N GLN A 194 -21.93 14.31 -7.90
CA GLN A 194 -21.76 12.98 -7.32
C GLN A 194 -20.30 12.52 -7.43
N ILE A 195 -19.67 12.68 -8.60
CA ILE A 195 -18.24 12.35 -8.81
C ILE A 195 -17.36 13.14 -7.83
N ILE A 196 -17.59 14.45 -7.67
CA ILE A 196 -16.84 15.29 -6.73
C ILE A 196 -17.02 14.79 -5.29
N THR A 197 -18.23 14.34 -4.94
CA THR A 197 -18.53 13.81 -3.61
C THR A 197 -17.80 12.50 -3.36
N PHE A 198 -17.84 11.56 -4.32
CA PHE A 198 -17.11 10.30 -4.21
C PHE A 198 -15.60 10.49 -4.14
N GLN A 199 -15.05 11.43 -4.93
CA GLN A 199 -13.61 11.78 -4.85
C GLN A 199 -13.21 12.23 -3.44
N LYS A 200 -14.04 13.04 -2.77
CA LYS A 200 -13.77 13.46 -1.39
C LYS A 200 -13.82 12.29 -0.40
N VAL A 201 -14.77 11.37 -0.57
CA VAL A 201 -14.89 10.18 0.29
C VAL A 201 -13.69 9.25 0.11
N VAL A 202 -13.25 9.03 -1.13
CA VAL A 202 -12.05 8.22 -1.42
C VAL A 202 -10.82 8.83 -0.78
N GLN A 203 -10.60 10.14 -0.94
CA GLN A 203 -9.48 10.84 -0.32
C GLN A 203 -9.50 10.77 1.21
N ALA A 204 -10.68 10.88 1.83
CA ALA A 204 -10.83 10.74 3.28
C ALA A 204 -10.45 9.34 3.76
N LYS A 205 -10.88 8.29 3.03
CA LYS A 205 -10.52 6.90 3.35
C LYS A 205 -9.03 6.61 3.17
N GLU A 206 -8.42 7.09 2.09
CA GLU A 206 -6.97 6.94 1.85
C GLU A 206 -6.15 7.58 2.99
N PHE A 207 -6.61 8.71 3.52
CA PHE A 207 -6.00 9.37 4.66
C PHE A 207 -6.13 8.56 5.95
N GLU A 208 -7.32 8.01 6.23
CA GLU A 208 -7.55 7.14 7.40
C GLU A 208 -6.69 5.87 7.34
N GLU A 209 -6.60 5.23 6.18
CA GLU A 209 -5.78 4.04 5.97
C GLU A 209 -4.28 4.33 6.19
N SER A 210 -3.79 5.44 5.63
CA SER A 210 -2.41 5.88 5.83
C SER A 210 -2.08 6.13 7.31
N SER A 211 -3.04 6.70 8.05
CA SER A 211 -2.90 6.92 9.50
C SER A 211 -2.79 5.61 10.28
N LEU A 212 -3.62 4.61 9.94
CA LEU A 212 -3.60 3.28 10.57
C LEU A 212 -2.30 2.52 10.29
N ILE A 213 -1.78 2.60 9.06
CA ILE A 213 -0.49 2.00 8.69
C ILE A 213 0.63 2.64 9.53
N GLN A 214 0.67 3.97 9.61
CA GLN A 214 1.69 4.67 10.39
C GLN A 214 1.61 4.33 11.89
N HIS A 215 0.40 4.23 12.44
CA HIS A 215 0.19 3.81 13.83
C HIS A 215 0.72 2.39 14.08
N THR A 216 0.46 1.46 13.17
CA THR A 216 0.95 0.06 13.26
C THR A 216 2.47 0.00 13.22
N ILE A 217 3.12 0.76 12.34
CA ILE A 217 4.58 0.86 12.26
C ILE A 217 5.15 1.37 13.59
N ASN A 218 4.53 2.39 14.18
CA ASN A 218 4.98 2.95 15.45
C ASN A 218 4.86 1.95 16.60
N LEU A 219 3.74 1.21 16.69
CA LEU A 219 3.55 0.17 17.69
C LEU A 219 4.57 -0.95 17.57
N ASN A 220 4.82 -1.44 16.35
CA ASN A 220 5.81 -2.49 16.13
C ASN A 220 7.22 -2.01 16.53
N SER A 221 7.58 -0.77 16.20
CA SER A 221 8.86 -0.19 16.64
C SER A 221 8.98 -0.10 18.16
N GLU A 222 7.88 0.21 18.87
CA GLU A 222 7.86 0.26 20.34
C GLU A 222 7.99 -1.15 20.96
N ILE A 223 7.31 -2.14 20.39
CA ILE A 223 7.42 -3.55 20.78
C ILE A 223 8.86 -4.04 20.60
N ASP A 224 9.48 -3.77 19.45
CA ASP A 224 10.86 -4.18 19.19
C ASP A 224 11.83 -3.53 20.18
N LYS A 225 11.66 -2.22 20.41
CA LYS A 225 12.48 -1.47 21.37
C LYS A 225 12.35 -2.01 22.78
N THR A 226 11.13 -2.29 23.24
CA THR A 226 10.89 -2.84 24.58
C THR A 226 11.42 -4.26 24.72
N SER A 227 11.29 -5.09 23.68
CA SER A 227 11.85 -6.44 23.60
C SER A 227 13.38 -6.43 23.70
N ILE A 228 14.05 -5.59 22.89
CA ILE A 228 15.51 -5.44 22.92
C ILE A 228 15.98 -4.96 24.30
N ASN A 229 15.32 -3.95 24.87
CA ASN A 229 15.68 -3.44 26.19
C ASN A 229 15.50 -4.50 27.28
N TYR A 230 14.45 -5.31 27.20
CA TYR A 230 14.24 -6.43 28.11
C TYR A 230 15.35 -7.47 27.99
N MET A 231 15.71 -7.87 26.77
CA MET A 231 16.80 -8.82 26.51
C MET A 231 18.12 -8.32 27.09
N ILE A 232 18.51 -7.08 26.78
CA ILE A 232 19.72 -6.45 27.32
C ILE A 232 19.68 -6.42 28.85
N LYS A 233 18.52 -6.10 29.44
CA LYS A 233 18.38 -6.10 30.91
C LYS A 233 18.59 -7.50 31.49
N VAL A 234 17.97 -8.52 30.92
CA VAL A 234 18.11 -9.92 31.37
C VAL A 234 19.55 -10.39 31.23
N GLU A 235 20.21 -10.10 30.10
CA GLU A 235 21.63 -10.42 29.89
C GLU A 235 22.52 -9.78 30.95
N ASN A 236 22.31 -8.49 31.23
CA ASN A 236 23.04 -7.75 32.25
C ASN A 236 22.78 -8.30 33.66
N ASP A 237 21.53 -8.64 33.99
CA ASP A 237 21.18 -9.22 35.28
C ASP A 237 21.81 -10.61 35.46
N ILE A 238 21.86 -11.44 34.41
CA ILE A 238 22.56 -12.73 34.41
C ILE A 238 24.07 -12.54 34.57
N ALA A 239 24.67 -11.58 33.86
CA ALA A 239 26.10 -11.30 33.93
C ALA A 239 26.51 -10.77 35.31
N ARG A 240 25.67 -9.93 35.93
CA ARG A 240 25.92 -9.36 37.26
C ARG A 240 25.76 -10.42 38.36
N GLU A 241 24.69 -11.21 38.33
CA GLU A 241 24.32 -12.14 39.40
C GLU A 241 23.87 -13.51 38.87
N PRO A 242 24.81 -14.33 38.35
CA PRO A 242 24.48 -15.63 37.74
C PRO A 242 23.87 -16.62 38.74
N SER A 243 24.13 -16.45 40.04
CA SER A 243 23.54 -17.28 41.11
C SER A 243 22.02 -17.15 41.18
N ASN A 244 21.46 -15.95 40.94
CA ASN A 244 20.01 -15.73 40.93
C ASN A 244 19.34 -16.42 39.76
N PHE A 245 19.95 -16.37 38.57
CA PHE A 245 19.50 -17.13 37.41
C PHE A 245 19.48 -18.64 37.70
N TRP A 246 20.56 -19.20 38.23
CA TRP A 246 20.61 -20.62 38.57
C TRP A 246 19.66 -21.00 39.71
N LYS A 247 19.43 -20.10 40.66
CA LYS A 247 18.41 -20.28 41.70
C LYS A 247 17.02 -20.34 41.09
N TYR A 248 16.66 -19.40 40.20
CA TYR A 248 15.40 -19.41 39.46
C TYR A 248 15.24 -20.69 38.64
N VAL A 249 16.25 -21.10 37.88
CA VAL A 249 16.23 -22.36 37.11
C VAL A 249 16.03 -23.57 38.04
N LYS A 250 16.74 -23.64 39.18
CA LYS A 250 16.59 -24.71 40.17
C LYS A 250 15.19 -24.71 40.80
N GLU A 251 14.63 -23.54 41.10
CA GLU A 251 13.30 -23.38 41.65
C GLU A 251 12.22 -23.81 40.66
N LYS A 252 12.33 -23.39 39.39
CA LYS A 252 11.45 -23.86 38.32
C LYS A 252 11.57 -25.36 38.05
N ARG A 253 12.76 -25.95 38.22
CA ARG A 253 12.92 -27.43 38.18
C ARG A 253 12.20 -28.14 39.32
N LYS A 254 12.11 -27.54 40.51
CA LYS A 254 11.38 -28.09 41.66
C LYS A 254 9.87 -27.90 41.54
N SER A 255 9.45 -26.77 40.96
CA SER A 255 8.04 -26.45 40.67
C SER A 255 7.49 -27.18 39.45
N ARG A 256 8.31 -27.97 38.72
CA ARG A 256 7.83 -28.95 37.75
C ARG A 256 7.10 -30.07 38.49
N GLN A 257 5.89 -29.81 38.97
CA GLN A 257 4.83 -30.72 38.54
C GLN A 257 4.93 -30.69 37.02
N GLN A 258 5.34 -31.80 36.43
CA GLN A 258 5.62 -31.88 35.01
C GLN A 258 4.33 -31.43 34.30
N ASN A 259 4.30 -30.23 33.73
CA ASN A 259 3.40 -29.93 32.63
C ASN A 259 3.86 -30.86 31.53
N LYS A 260 3.31 -32.08 31.55
CA LYS A 260 3.59 -33.12 30.58
C LYS A 260 3.05 -32.69 29.23
N GLU A 261 2.09 -31.77 29.25
CA GLU A 261 1.33 -31.25 28.13
C GLU A 261 2.03 -30.07 27.46
N PHE A 262 2.37 -30.24 26.19
CA PHE A 262 2.93 -29.23 25.30
C PHE A 262 1.96 -28.98 24.15
N VAL A 263 1.68 -27.71 23.81
CA VAL A 263 0.84 -27.42 22.64
C VAL A 263 1.73 -27.28 21.40
N TYR A 264 1.54 -28.15 20.42
CA TYR A 264 2.20 -28.08 19.11
C TYR A 264 1.17 -28.37 18.01
N ASN A 265 1.05 -27.48 17.03
CA ASN A 265 0.01 -27.54 15.98
C ASN A 265 -1.40 -27.74 16.54
N ASN A 266 -1.77 -26.96 17.57
CA ASN A 266 -3.05 -27.05 18.30
C ASN A 266 -3.34 -28.42 18.95
N ARG A 267 -2.35 -29.31 19.05
CA ARG A 267 -2.46 -30.58 19.77
C ARG A 267 -1.70 -30.50 21.09
N ILE A 268 -2.31 -31.05 22.13
CA ILE A 268 -1.63 -31.26 23.41
C ILE A 268 -0.84 -32.57 23.28
N LEU A 269 0.48 -32.46 23.36
CA LEU A 269 1.44 -33.56 23.27
C LEU A 269 2.02 -33.84 24.64
N GLU A 270 2.14 -35.13 25.00
CA GLU A 270 2.71 -35.53 26.28
C GLU A 270 3.90 -36.47 26.15
N GLY A 271 4.85 -36.34 27.08
CA GLY A 271 5.97 -37.26 27.26
C GLY A 271 6.78 -37.46 25.97
N GLN A 272 6.80 -38.69 25.46
CA GLN A 272 7.55 -39.04 24.26
C GLN A 272 7.02 -38.34 22.99
N GLN A 273 5.71 -38.09 22.89
CA GLN A 273 5.13 -37.43 21.71
C GLN A 273 5.63 -35.99 21.56
N ALA A 274 5.81 -35.28 22.67
CA ALA A 274 6.39 -33.94 22.67
C ALA A 274 7.87 -33.98 22.26
N ILE A 275 8.61 -35.01 22.67
CA ILE A 275 10.02 -35.21 22.29
C ILE A 275 10.14 -35.51 20.80
N ASP A 276 9.29 -36.39 20.27
CA ASP A 276 9.31 -36.77 18.85
C ASP A 276 8.90 -35.59 17.96
N ALA A 277 7.86 -34.84 18.34
CA ALA A 277 7.46 -33.63 17.63
C ALA A 277 8.54 -32.55 17.68
N PHE A 278 9.21 -32.39 18.83
CA PHE A 278 10.36 -31.50 18.94
C PHE A 278 11.50 -31.95 18.02
N ALA A 279 11.86 -33.23 18.01
CA ALA A 279 12.91 -33.77 17.16
C ALA A 279 12.58 -33.58 15.67
N GLN A 280 11.34 -33.86 15.26
CA GLN A 280 10.87 -33.61 13.89
C GLN A 280 10.95 -32.13 13.51
N TYR A 281 10.48 -31.24 14.38
CA TYR A 281 10.58 -29.80 14.15
C TYR A 281 12.04 -29.37 14.04
N PHE A 282 12.89 -29.81 14.97
CA PHE A 282 14.32 -29.48 14.98
C PHE A 282 15.00 -29.99 13.71
N SER A 283 14.76 -31.23 13.28
CA SER A 283 15.25 -31.78 12.03
C SER A 283 14.67 -31.11 10.77
N SER A 284 13.57 -30.36 10.88
CA SER A 284 13.04 -29.58 9.75
C SER A 284 13.69 -28.20 9.62
N VAL A 285 14.06 -27.59 10.76
CA VAL A 285 14.73 -26.28 10.80
C VAL A 285 16.22 -26.42 10.46
N PHE A 286 16.85 -27.49 10.95
CA PHE A 286 18.21 -27.84 10.60
C PHE A 286 18.15 -28.80 9.41
N GLN A 287 18.56 -28.32 8.22
CA GLN A 287 18.55 -29.13 7.00
C GLN A 287 19.16 -30.52 7.26
N PRO A 288 18.55 -31.61 6.76
CA PRO A 288 19.09 -32.97 6.88
C PRO A 288 20.40 -33.15 6.10
N ASP A 289 20.76 -32.17 5.27
CA ASP A 289 22.05 -32.11 4.62
C ASP A 289 23.12 -32.09 5.70
N THR A 290 23.76 -33.24 5.86
CA THR A 290 24.92 -33.39 6.74
C THR A 290 25.85 -32.25 6.35
N PRO A 291 26.16 -31.30 7.25
CA PRO A 291 26.99 -30.16 6.88
C PRO A 291 28.27 -30.74 6.28
N LEU A 292 28.42 -30.60 4.96
CA LEU A 292 29.56 -31.13 4.24
C LEU A 292 30.74 -30.34 4.77
N LEU A 293 31.50 -30.97 5.66
CA LEU A 293 32.75 -30.42 6.15
C LEU A 293 33.64 -30.30 4.92
N ASN A 294 33.68 -29.11 4.34
CA ASN A 294 34.54 -28.83 3.20
C ASN A 294 35.96 -28.82 3.75
N VAL A 295 36.58 -30.00 3.75
CA VAL A 295 37.94 -30.24 4.27
C VAL A 295 38.91 -29.26 3.63
N GLU A 296 38.69 -28.90 2.36
CA GLU A 296 39.52 -27.99 1.59
C GLU A 296 39.34 -26.50 1.99
N ALA A 297 38.17 -26.13 2.50
CA ALA A 297 37.94 -24.81 3.11
C ALA A 297 38.54 -24.74 4.51
N ALA A 298 38.35 -25.79 5.32
CA ALA A 298 38.94 -25.89 6.65
C ALA A 298 40.48 -25.94 6.60
N GLU A 299 41.07 -26.64 5.63
CA GLU A 299 42.51 -26.66 5.37
C GLU A 299 43.02 -25.30 4.90
N ARG A 300 42.27 -24.59 4.04
CA ARG A 300 42.62 -23.21 3.65
C ARG A 300 42.63 -22.27 4.85
N ASP A 301 41.59 -22.31 5.69
CA ASP A 301 41.52 -21.45 6.89
C ASP A 301 42.62 -21.79 7.91
N ALA A 302 42.91 -23.08 8.12
CA ALA A 302 44.02 -23.51 8.97
C ALA A 302 45.38 -23.05 8.41
N MET A 303 45.57 -23.11 7.10
CA MET A 303 46.80 -22.67 6.43
C MET A 303 46.98 -21.14 6.52
N TYR A 304 45.91 -20.35 6.42
CA TYR A 304 45.94 -18.91 6.62
C TYR A 304 46.18 -18.51 8.09
N ALA A 305 45.74 -19.31 9.05
CA ALA A 305 46.02 -19.07 10.48
C ALA A 305 47.50 -19.31 10.85
N ASP A 306 48.19 -20.27 10.24
CA ASP A 306 49.60 -20.60 10.55
C ASP A 306 50.61 -19.61 9.93
N CYS A 307 50.23 -18.85 8.90
CA CYS A 307 51.11 -17.83 8.31
C CYS A 307 51.05 -16.47 9.02
N VAL A 308 50.09 -16.22 9.91
CA VAL A 308 50.00 -14.97 10.69
C VAL A 308 50.84 -15.02 11.97
N THR A 309 51.19 -16.20 12.50
CA THR A 309 51.93 -16.34 13.76
C THR A 309 53.45 -16.37 13.61
N LYS A 310 53.99 -16.61 12.41
CA LYS A 310 55.45 -16.71 12.18
C LYS A 310 56.18 -15.37 11.99
N ASN A 311 55.48 -14.24 11.93
CA ASN A 311 56.09 -12.90 11.78
C ASN A 311 56.17 -12.08 13.08
N LYS A 312 56.11 -12.73 14.26
CA LYS A 312 56.27 -12.03 15.55
C LYS A 312 57.34 -12.63 16.45
N VAL A 313 58.47 -13.04 15.88
CA VAL A 313 59.70 -13.29 16.64
C VAL A 313 60.88 -12.74 15.84
N THR A 314 61.28 -11.51 16.15
CA THR A 314 62.67 -11.05 16.37
C THR A 314 62.72 -9.53 16.29
N THR A 315 62.54 -8.85 17.41
CA THR A 315 63.40 -7.68 17.70
C THR A 315 63.54 -7.56 19.22
N SER A 316 64.48 -8.35 19.75
CA SER A 316 65.10 -8.06 21.02
C SER A 316 65.96 -6.80 20.84
N ARG A 317 65.68 -5.74 21.60
CA ARG A 317 66.63 -4.66 21.83
C ARG A 317 66.57 -4.29 23.31
N ASP A 318 67.58 -4.74 24.01
CA ASP A 318 67.92 -4.35 25.38
C ASP A 318 67.87 -2.83 25.55
N VAL A 319 67.03 -2.37 26.47
CA VAL A 319 67.26 -1.12 27.21
C VAL A 319 66.88 -1.36 28.67
N THR A 320 67.89 -1.70 29.46
CA THR A 320 67.88 -1.49 30.91
C THR A 320 67.56 -0.05 31.25
N ARG A 321 66.48 0.21 32.01
CA ARG A 321 66.41 1.28 33.02
C ARG A 321 65.22 1.11 33.96
N LYS A 322 65.56 0.80 35.22
CA LYS A 322 65.05 1.31 36.50
C LYS A 322 63.60 1.79 36.59
N THR A 323 62.86 1.09 37.46
CA THR A 323 62.09 1.60 38.62
C THR A 323 61.09 2.74 38.38
N GLN A 324 59.79 2.45 38.52
CA GLN A 324 58.92 3.08 39.54
C GLN A 324 57.56 2.37 39.58
N ALA A 325 57.06 2.17 40.79
CA ALA A 325 55.78 1.56 41.10
C ALA A 325 54.57 2.34 40.52
N SER A 326 53.58 1.62 40.02
CA SER A 326 52.17 1.93 40.31
C SER A 326 51.32 0.69 40.09
N ARG A 327 50.52 0.36 41.10
CA ARG A 327 49.44 -0.62 41.06
C ARG A 327 48.33 -0.06 40.18
N ASP A 328 47.73 -0.94 39.37
CA ASP A 328 46.30 -1.02 39.02
C ASP A 328 46.14 -1.68 37.64
N CYS A 329 46.20 -3.01 37.64
CA CYS A 329 45.83 -3.82 36.49
C CYS A 329 44.30 -4.02 36.47
N LYS A 330 43.58 -3.13 35.76
CA LYS A 330 42.29 -3.50 35.17
C LYS A 330 42.59 -4.22 33.84
N GLY A 331 42.50 -5.54 33.86
CA GLY A 331 42.60 -6.38 32.67
C GLY A 331 41.39 -6.16 31.77
N GLY A 332 41.56 -5.38 30.70
CA GLY A 332 40.61 -5.29 29.60
C GLY A 332 40.84 -6.46 28.64
N PHE A 333 39.93 -7.43 28.67
CA PHE A 333 39.84 -8.49 27.67
C PHE A 333 39.28 -7.87 26.38
N ILE A 334 40.11 -7.72 25.34
CA ILE A 334 39.64 -7.30 24.01
C ILE A 334 39.13 -8.56 23.31
N VAL A 335 37.81 -8.73 23.29
CA VAL A 335 37.13 -9.70 22.42
C VAL A 335 37.08 -9.06 21.03
N THR A 336 37.76 -9.64 20.05
CA THR A 336 37.55 -9.31 18.64
C THR A 336 36.22 -9.90 18.19
N PRO A 337 35.32 -9.12 17.54
CA PRO A 337 34.09 -9.65 16.97
C PRO A 337 34.44 -10.52 15.77
N LEU A 338 33.96 -11.76 15.79
CA LEU A 338 33.97 -12.66 14.65
C LEU A 338 32.76 -12.26 13.79
N ASP A 339 33.00 -11.54 12.70
CA ASP A 339 31.99 -11.20 11.69
C ASP A 339 31.58 -12.49 10.94
N ALA A 340 30.52 -13.14 11.41
CA ALA A 340 29.81 -14.17 10.68
C ALA A 340 28.51 -13.57 10.11
N PRO A 341 28.19 -13.77 8.82
CA PRO A 341 26.93 -13.31 8.24
C PRO A 341 25.79 -14.18 8.76
N LEU A 342 24.93 -13.59 9.58
CA LEU A 342 23.74 -14.20 10.18
C LEU A 342 22.49 -13.82 9.37
N ASP A 343 22.42 -14.29 8.12
CA ASP A 343 21.18 -14.30 7.33
C ASP A 343 20.56 -15.70 7.40
N ALA A 344 19.95 -16.01 8.54
CA ALA A 344 19.02 -17.13 8.67
C ALA A 344 17.73 -16.59 9.32
N PRO A 345 16.56 -16.71 8.67
CA PRO A 345 15.30 -16.26 9.25
C PRO A 345 14.95 -17.16 10.45
N LEU A 346 15.13 -16.62 11.66
CA LEU A 346 14.62 -17.24 12.87
C LEU A 346 13.09 -17.13 12.86
N GLY A 347 12.42 -18.14 12.33
CA GLY A 347 10.99 -18.34 12.53
C GLY A 347 10.74 -18.56 14.03
N SER A 348 10.15 -17.57 14.69
CA SER A 348 9.79 -17.64 16.11
C SER A 348 8.58 -18.57 16.30
N VAL A 349 8.83 -19.84 16.63
CA VAL A 349 7.77 -20.73 17.11
C VAL A 349 7.67 -20.57 18.63
N LEU A 350 6.59 -19.92 19.06
CA LEU A 350 6.28 -19.68 20.46
C LEU A 350 5.80 -20.99 21.12
N LEU A 351 6.69 -21.72 21.79
CA LEU A 351 6.31 -22.83 22.67
C LEU A 351 5.76 -22.24 23.99
N THR A 352 4.45 -22.01 24.07
CA THR A 352 3.79 -21.62 25.31
C THR A 352 3.46 -22.86 26.14
N ALA A 353 4.17 -23.01 27.27
CA ALA A 353 3.74 -23.94 28.31
C ALA A 353 2.49 -23.37 28.98
N ARG A 354 1.37 -24.07 28.85
CA ARG A 354 0.13 -23.73 29.58
C ARG A 354 0.35 -24.14 31.05
N ALA A 355 0.17 -23.18 31.96
CA ALA A 355 0.34 -23.35 33.40
C ALA A 355 -0.92 -23.90 34.05
#